data_AF-A0A9R1RKD6-F1
#
_entry.id   AF-A0A9R1RKD6-F1
#
_cell.length_a   1.000
_cell.length_b   1.000
_cell.length_c   1.000
_cell.angle_alpha   90.00
_cell.angle_beta   90.00
_cell.angle_gamma   90.00
#
_symmetry.space_group_name_H-M   'P 1'
#
loop_
_entity.id
_entity.type
_entity.pdbx_description
1 polymer ?
#
loop_
_entity_poly.entity_id
_entity_poly.type
_entity_poly.pdbx_seq_one_letter_code
_entity_poly.pdbx_strand_id
1 'polypeptide(L)'
;MDSRLRKVDAPAVPADGAAALATAKGEVEVTKPRNDRRGYRRVVLPNALECLLISDPDTDKAAASMNVSVGYFCDPDGMEGLAHFLEHMLFYASEKYPIEDSYSKYISEHGGSTNAFTASEHTNFYFDVNNDSLDDALDRFAQFFIKPLMSPDATLREIKAVDSENQKNLLSDPWRMSQLQKHLCSNNHPYHKFSTGNWDTLEVKPKEKGLDTRAELINFYDSHYSANLMQLAVYGKESLDNIQTLVESKFCDIKNVGRKHFSFPGHPCSSKDLQILVKAVPIKQGHNLRILWPITPNVRHYKEGPCKYVSHLIGHEGEGSLFYVLKKLGWAMSLEAGEGDWSYEFSFFSVIIQLTDVGHEHMEDVVGLLFRYITLLQTSGTPKWIFDELLAICETGFHYRDKSPPSNYVVNISSNMQIFPPEDWLIASSVPSKFSPDAIQKVLNELTTENVRIFWESKLFEGHTDLTEPWYGTSYCVEAVPPSIMQKWVENAPNEDLHLPKPNIFIPTDLSLKNVEEKTSFPCMLRKTLFSRLWYKPDTMFFTPKVFIKMDFHCPLSNSSPESSVLTDVFTRLLMDYLNDYDRYMKTIVGRGRGRWS
;
A
#
# COMPACT_ATOMS: atom_id res chain seq x y z
N MET A 1 53.93 -37.73 31.45
CA MET A 1 54.20 -36.28 31.34
C MET A 1 53.93 -35.89 29.88
N ASP A 2 52.78 -36.18 29.27
CA ASP A 2 51.38 -35.79 29.49
C ASP A 2 51.16 -34.27 29.66
N SER A 3 51.07 -33.61 28.50
CA SER A 3 50.66 -32.21 28.32
C SER A 3 49.26 -32.19 27.71
N ARG A 4 48.25 -31.94 28.54
CA ARG A 4 46.88 -31.62 28.09
C ARG A 4 46.56 -30.15 28.37
N LEU A 5 46.25 -29.46 27.29
CA LEU A 5 45.67 -28.13 27.23
C LEU A 5 44.35 -28.07 28.01
N ARG A 6 44.22 -27.13 28.95
CA ARG A 6 42.93 -26.74 29.57
C ARG A 6 42.30 -25.62 28.76
N LYS A 7 41.13 -25.89 28.16
CA LYS A 7 40.14 -24.89 27.77
C LYS A 7 39.51 -24.30 29.04
N VAL A 8 39.27 -23.00 29.04
CA VAL A 8 38.51 -22.29 30.07
C VAL A 8 37.12 -22.06 29.51
N ASP A 9 36.10 -22.54 30.24
CA ASP A 9 34.69 -22.50 29.88
C ASP A 9 34.11 -21.08 29.98
N ALA A 10 33.30 -20.72 28.98
CA ALA A 10 32.44 -19.54 28.98
C ALA A 10 31.13 -19.82 29.76
N PRO A 11 30.51 -18.82 30.41
CA PRO A 11 29.35 -19.05 31.26
C PRO A 11 28.10 -19.38 30.43
N ALA A 12 27.36 -20.37 30.92
CA ALA A 12 26.11 -20.86 30.35
C ALA A 12 25.01 -19.78 30.34
N VAL A 13 24.37 -19.62 29.18
CA VAL A 13 23.10 -18.88 29.03
C VAL A 13 21.97 -19.83 29.45
N PRO A 14 21.05 -19.44 30.36
CA PRO A 14 19.98 -20.32 30.78
C PRO A 14 18.96 -20.48 29.65
N ALA A 15 18.72 -21.75 29.31
CA ALA A 15 17.55 -22.18 28.59
C ALA A 15 16.35 -22.17 29.56
N ASP A 16 15.49 -21.17 29.46
CA ASP A 16 14.12 -21.23 29.98
C ASP A 16 13.25 -20.23 29.25
N GLY A 17 12.08 -20.68 28.83
CA GLY A 17 11.12 -19.88 28.06
C GLY A 17 10.07 -20.68 27.29
N ALA A 18 9.97 -22.00 27.51
CA ALA A 18 8.79 -22.77 27.15
C ALA A 18 7.71 -22.62 28.25
N ALA A 19 7.22 -21.39 28.44
CA ALA A 19 6.07 -21.10 29.32
C ALA A 19 5.55 -19.68 29.07
N ALA A 20 4.91 -19.45 27.92
CA ALA A 20 4.08 -18.27 27.67
C ALA A 20 2.89 -18.64 26.78
N LEU A 21 2.16 -19.68 27.17
CA LEU A 21 0.82 -19.99 26.64
C LEU A 21 -0.12 -20.08 27.85
N ALA A 22 -0.35 -18.93 28.46
CA ALA A 22 -1.36 -18.73 29.49
C ALA A 22 -1.99 -17.36 29.29
N THR A 23 -3.21 -17.35 28.74
CA THR A 23 -4.25 -16.32 28.89
C THR A 23 -3.75 -14.87 28.96
N ALA A 24 -3.55 -14.22 27.81
CA ALA A 24 -3.59 -12.77 27.73
C ALA A 24 -5.06 -12.29 27.78
N LYS A 25 -5.70 -12.45 28.96
CA LYS A 25 -6.94 -11.74 29.35
C LYS A 25 -6.56 -10.32 29.80
N GLY A 26 -5.94 -9.55 28.92
CA GLY A 26 -5.82 -8.11 29.07
C GLY A 26 -6.73 -7.47 28.03
N GLU A 27 -7.70 -6.66 28.46
CA GLU A 27 -8.38 -5.74 27.54
C GLU A 27 -7.31 -4.76 27.04
N VAL A 28 -6.80 -5.00 25.83
CA VAL A 28 -5.96 -4.02 25.16
C VAL A 28 -6.88 -2.99 24.54
N GLU A 29 -6.83 -1.76 25.03
CA GLU A 29 -7.60 -0.66 24.48
C GLU A 29 -6.96 -0.20 23.17
N VAL A 30 -7.71 -0.33 22.09
CA VAL A 30 -7.26 0.06 20.75
C VAL A 30 -7.36 1.57 20.61
N THR A 31 -6.27 2.25 20.24
CA THR A 31 -6.25 3.70 20.05
C THR A 31 -7.11 4.10 18.86
N LYS A 32 -8.26 4.76 19.10
CA LYS A 32 -9.24 5.12 18.07
C LYS A 32 -9.34 6.62 17.80
N PRO A 33 -9.87 7.04 16.63
CA PRO A 33 -10.15 8.46 16.36
C PRO A 33 -11.10 9.08 17.39
N ARG A 34 -10.96 10.39 17.65
CA ARG A 34 -11.81 11.11 18.63
C ARG A 34 -13.30 11.11 18.27
N ASN A 35 -13.61 11.14 16.97
CA ASN A 35 -14.98 11.10 16.47
C ASN A 35 -15.54 9.68 16.31
N ASP A 36 -14.77 8.65 16.68
CA ASP A 36 -15.12 7.26 16.45
C ASP A 36 -16.02 6.69 17.55
N ARG A 37 -17.30 6.53 17.21
CA ARG A 37 -18.33 6.00 18.11
C ARG A 37 -18.42 4.47 18.13
N ARG A 38 -17.62 3.78 17.31
CA ARG A 38 -17.67 2.32 17.20
C ARG A 38 -17.10 1.65 18.46
N GLY A 39 -17.64 0.48 18.78
CA GLY A 39 -17.13 -0.42 19.80
C GLY A 39 -16.07 -1.35 19.21
N TYR A 40 -15.02 -1.63 19.97
CA TYR A 40 -13.91 -2.50 19.57
C TYR A 40 -13.66 -3.56 20.65
N ARG A 41 -13.41 -4.81 20.24
CA ARG A 41 -12.96 -5.86 21.17
C ARG A 41 -11.99 -6.79 20.46
N ARG A 42 -10.82 -6.98 21.07
CA ARG A 42 -9.87 -8.02 20.69
C ARG A 42 -10.28 -9.36 21.32
N VAL A 43 -10.27 -10.43 20.54
CA VAL A 43 -10.52 -11.79 20.99
C VAL A 43 -9.45 -12.70 20.39
N VAL A 44 -8.96 -13.67 21.16
CA VAL A 44 -8.10 -14.74 20.64
C VAL A 44 -8.82 -16.06 20.87
N LEU A 45 -9.13 -16.77 19.79
CA LEU A 45 -9.86 -18.04 19.84
C LEU A 45 -8.98 -19.18 20.38
N PRO A 46 -9.56 -20.31 20.84
CA PRO A 46 -8.78 -21.46 21.32
C PRO A 46 -7.80 -22.04 20.29
N ASN A 47 -8.07 -21.88 19.00
CA ASN A 47 -7.17 -22.28 17.91
C ASN A 47 -6.07 -21.23 17.60
N ALA A 48 -5.92 -20.20 18.42
CA ALA A 48 -4.97 -19.09 18.27
C ALA A 48 -5.27 -18.11 17.12
N LEU A 49 -6.47 -18.18 16.50
CA LEU A 49 -6.93 -17.12 15.60
C LEU A 49 -7.12 -15.82 16.37
N GLU A 50 -6.49 -14.74 15.91
CA GLU A 50 -6.62 -13.41 16.49
C GLU A 50 -7.69 -12.60 15.76
N CYS A 51 -8.64 -12.07 16.53
CA CYS A 51 -9.84 -11.41 16.01
C CYS A 51 -9.97 -9.98 16.56
N LEU A 52 -10.36 -9.03 15.71
CA LEU A 52 -10.88 -7.72 16.12
C LEU A 52 -12.36 -7.60 15.73
N LEU A 53 -13.20 -7.43 16.75
CA LEU A 53 -14.65 -7.24 16.59
C LEU A 53 -14.96 -5.75 16.61
N ILE A 54 -15.79 -5.30 15.67
CA ILE A 54 -16.12 -3.89 15.47
C ILE A 54 -17.64 -3.76 15.41
N SER A 55 -18.21 -3.12 16.43
CA SER A 55 -19.64 -2.87 16.54
C SER A 55 -19.95 -1.43 16.14
N ASP A 56 -20.78 -1.27 15.11
CA ASP A 56 -21.27 0.02 14.61
C ASP A 56 -22.80 -0.03 14.43
N PRO A 57 -23.57 0.39 15.45
CA PRO A 57 -25.03 0.37 15.39
C PRO A 57 -25.65 1.18 14.24
N ASP A 58 -24.90 2.14 13.70
CA ASP A 58 -25.33 3.06 12.63
C ASP A 58 -24.87 2.60 11.23
N THR A 59 -24.36 1.38 11.07
CA THR A 59 -23.95 0.87 9.77
C THR A 59 -25.11 0.28 8.95
N ASP A 60 -25.10 0.51 7.63
CA ASP A 60 -26.03 -0.12 6.68
C ASP A 60 -25.52 -1.49 6.20
N LYS A 61 -24.20 -1.71 6.24
CA LYS A 61 -23.54 -2.93 5.81
C LYS A 61 -22.64 -3.50 6.91
N ALA A 62 -22.57 -4.82 6.94
CA ALA A 62 -21.58 -5.57 7.68
C ALA A 62 -20.45 -6.02 6.74
N ALA A 63 -19.28 -6.33 7.29
CA ALA A 63 -18.12 -6.77 6.54
C ALA A 63 -17.21 -7.66 7.38
N ALA A 64 -16.42 -8.50 6.73
CA ALA A 64 -15.34 -9.22 7.37
C ALA A 64 -14.13 -9.32 6.46
N SER A 65 -12.95 -9.43 7.06
CA SER A 65 -11.70 -9.69 6.36
C SER A 65 -10.82 -10.64 7.14
N MET A 66 -10.30 -11.66 6.45
CA MET A 66 -9.30 -12.60 6.94
C MET A 66 -7.98 -12.32 6.23
N ASN A 67 -6.95 -11.96 6.99
CA ASN A 67 -5.58 -11.85 6.51
C ASN A 67 -4.81 -13.09 6.93
N VAL A 68 -4.26 -13.83 5.97
CA VAL A 68 -3.40 -15.00 6.20
C VAL A 68 -1.97 -14.57 5.97
N SER A 69 -1.08 -14.75 6.95
CA SER A 69 0.35 -14.36 6.89
C SER A 69 1.19 -15.30 6.01
N VAL A 70 0.70 -15.55 4.80
CA VAL A 70 1.28 -16.40 3.74
C VAL A 70 1.00 -15.70 2.42
N GLY A 71 2.03 -15.46 1.62
CA GLY A 71 1.90 -14.84 0.29
C GLY A 71 2.79 -15.53 -0.74
N TYR A 72 3.01 -14.89 -1.89
CA TYR A 72 3.76 -15.50 -2.99
C TYR A 72 5.24 -15.78 -2.67
N PHE A 73 5.82 -15.20 -1.61
CA PHE A 73 7.16 -15.57 -1.16
C PHE A 73 7.26 -17.03 -0.72
N CYS A 74 6.12 -17.63 -0.34
CA CYS A 74 6.03 -19.04 0.02
C CYS A 74 5.83 -19.96 -1.21
N ASP A 75 5.62 -19.43 -2.42
CA ASP A 75 5.39 -20.25 -3.61
C ASP A 75 6.51 -21.28 -3.80
N PRO A 76 6.20 -22.57 -4.05
CA PRO A 76 7.22 -23.56 -4.35
C PRO A 76 8.00 -23.20 -5.62
N ASP A 77 9.29 -23.55 -5.66
CA ASP A 77 10.13 -23.23 -6.82
C ASP A 77 9.64 -23.96 -8.08
N GLY A 78 9.42 -23.21 -9.15
CA GLY A 78 8.83 -23.72 -10.39
C GLY A 78 7.31 -23.94 -10.35
N MET A 79 6.63 -23.41 -9.33
CA MET A 79 5.18 -23.26 -9.24
C MET A 79 4.82 -21.83 -8.86
N GLU A 80 5.46 -20.85 -9.52
CA GLU A 80 5.22 -19.43 -9.32
C GLU A 80 3.74 -19.08 -9.53
N GLY A 81 3.13 -18.40 -8.55
CA GLY A 81 1.72 -18.06 -8.50
C GLY A 81 0.84 -19.06 -7.75
N LEU A 82 1.39 -20.07 -7.06
CA LEU A 82 0.58 -21.06 -6.34
C LEU A 82 -0.25 -20.44 -5.20
N ALA A 83 0.30 -19.47 -4.45
CA ALA A 83 -0.44 -18.77 -3.40
C ALA A 83 -1.61 -17.94 -3.97
N HIS A 84 -1.38 -17.27 -5.10
CA HIS A 84 -2.44 -16.54 -5.81
C HIS A 84 -3.48 -17.50 -6.41
N PHE A 85 -3.05 -18.64 -6.94
CA PHE A 85 -3.97 -19.67 -7.41
C PHE A 85 -4.82 -20.27 -6.28
N LEU A 86 -4.23 -20.49 -5.10
CA LEU A 86 -4.96 -20.91 -3.91
C LEU A 86 -6.04 -19.90 -3.53
N GLU A 87 -5.72 -18.60 -3.56
CA GLU A 87 -6.68 -17.54 -3.31
C GLU A 87 -7.94 -17.70 -4.18
N HIS A 88 -7.79 -17.88 -5.50
CA HIS A 88 -8.92 -18.10 -6.41
C HIS A 88 -9.71 -19.35 -6.04
N MET A 89 -9.02 -20.46 -5.76
CA MET A 89 -9.65 -21.75 -5.48
C MET A 89 -10.49 -21.76 -4.19
N LEU A 90 -10.20 -20.87 -3.22
CA LEU A 90 -10.98 -20.79 -1.98
C LEU A 90 -12.38 -20.18 -2.17
N PHE A 91 -12.64 -19.44 -3.26
CA PHE A 91 -13.96 -18.84 -3.51
C PHE A 91 -15.04 -19.81 -3.97
N TYR A 92 -14.65 -20.98 -4.48
CA TYR A 92 -15.57 -21.86 -5.19
C TYR A 92 -16.45 -22.69 -4.26
N ALA A 93 -15.86 -23.69 -3.62
CA ALA A 93 -16.64 -24.68 -2.90
C ALA A 93 -15.91 -25.21 -1.68
N SER A 94 -16.72 -25.54 -0.68
CA SER A 94 -16.30 -26.19 0.55
C SER A 94 -17.16 -27.41 0.83
N GLU A 95 -16.74 -28.26 1.77
CA GLU A 95 -17.51 -29.47 2.12
C GLU A 95 -18.96 -29.10 2.55
N LYS A 96 -19.12 -28.03 3.32
CA LYS A 96 -20.43 -27.55 3.79
C LYS A 96 -21.24 -26.82 2.71
N TYR A 97 -20.58 -26.14 1.78
CA TYR A 97 -21.20 -25.46 0.63
C TYR A 97 -20.57 -25.95 -0.68
N PRO A 98 -21.01 -27.10 -1.21
CA PRO A 98 -20.36 -27.75 -2.35
C PRO A 98 -20.73 -27.13 -3.70
N ILE A 99 -21.69 -26.20 -3.74
CA ILE A 99 -22.09 -25.48 -4.94
C ILE A 99 -21.08 -24.35 -5.19
N GLU A 100 -20.43 -24.40 -6.36
CA GLU A 100 -19.28 -23.56 -6.75
C GLU A 100 -19.49 -22.05 -6.69
N ASP A 101 -20.70 -21.54 -6.88
CA ASP A 101 -21.01 -20.11 -6.82
C ASP A 101 -21.80 -19.75 -5.56
N SER A 102 -21.99 -20.67 -4.61
CA SER A 102 -22.82 -20.47 -3.42
C SER A 102 -22.44 -19.22 -2.64
N TYR A 103 -21.13 -19.00 -2.44
CA TYR A 103 -20.64 -17.85 -1.70
C TYR A 103 -20.83 -16.55 -2.49
N SER A 104 -20.30 -16.47 -3.71
CA SER A 104 -20.36 -15.26 -4.53
C SER A 104 -21.80 -14.85 -4.85
N LYS A 105 -22.67 -15.82 -5.14
CA LYS A 105 -24.10 -15.62 -5.35
C LYS A 105 -24.80 -15.11 -4.09
N TYR A 106 -24.55 -15.72 -2.93
CA TYR A 106 -25.12 -15.25 -1.67
C TYR A 106 -24.73 -13.80 -1.38
N ILE A 107 -23.44 -13.46 -1.50
CA ILE A 107 -22.97 -12.09 -1.28
C ILE A 107 -23.66 -11.10 -2.23
N SER A 108 -23.76 -11.42 -3.52
CA SER A 108 -24.42 -10.57 -4.53
C SER A 108 -25.92 -10.38 -4.27
N GLU A 109 -26.64 -11.46 -3.97
CA GLU A 109 -28.09 -11.43 -3.68
C GLU A 109 -28.44 -10.64 -2.41
N HIS A 110 -27.47 -10.48 -1.50
CA HIS A 110 -27.64 -9.75 -0.24
C HIS A 110 -26.93 -8.39 -0.24
N GLY A 111 -26.85 -7.75 -1.41
CA GLY A 111 -26.38 -6.37 -1.57
C GLY A 111 -24.88 -6.17 -1.30
N GLY A 112 -24.13 -7.26 -1.28
CA GLY A 112 -22.73 -7.31 -0.90
C GLY A 112 -21.76 -7.32 -2.09
N SER A 113 -20.48 -7.33 -1.75
CA SER A 113 -19.38 -7.58 -2.67
C SER A 113 -18.26 -8.32 -1.96
N THR A 114 -17.45 -9.07 -2.71
CA THR A 114 -16.33 -9.84 -2.14
C THR A 114 -15.14 -9.78 -3.09
N ASN A 115 -13.94 -9.88 -2.53
CA ASN A 115 -12.71 -9.91 -3.29
C ASN A 115 -11.58 -10.46 -2.40
N ALA A 116 -10.41 -10.68 -3.01
CA ALA A 116 -9.18 -10.99 -2.30
C ALA A 116 -7.97 -10.39 -3.03
N PHE A 117 -6.80 -10.49 -2.41
CA PHE A 117 -5.52 -10.26 -3.08
C PHE A 117 -4.39 -11.02 -2.39
N THR A 118 -3.41 -11.43 -3.18
CA THR A 118 -2.17 -12.07 -2.71
C THR A 118 -0.99 -11.13 -2.89
N ALA A 119 -0.37 -10.77 -1.77
CA ALA A 119 0.84 -9.97 -1.69
C ALA A 119 2.08 -10.86 -1.47
N SER A 120 3.23 -10.24 -1.20
CA SER A 120 4.50 -10.93 -0.92
C SER A 120 4.42 -11.90 0.26
N GLU A 121 3.90 -11.42 1.39
CA GLU A 121 3.93 -12.13 2.68
C GLU A 121 2.53 -12.39 3.28
N HIS A 122 1.47 -12.05 2.55
CA HIS A 122 0.10 -12.29 3.00
C HIS A 122 -0.91 -12.43 1.85
N THR A 123 -2.02 -13.10 2.13
CA THR A 123 -3.22 -13.15 1.29
C THR A 123 -4.41 -12.67 2.11
N ASN A 124 -5.17 -11.71 1.58
CA ASN A 124 -6.30 -11.11 2.28
C ASN A 124 -7.60 -11.42 1.55
N PHE A 125 -8.58 -11.97 2.27
CA PHE A 125 -9.92 -12.26 1.76
C PHE A 125 -10.93 -11.38 2.47
N TYR A 126 -11.91 -10.83 1.76
CA TYR A 126 -12.89 -9.95 2.40
C TYR A 126 -14.24 -9.90 1.66
N PHE A 127 -15.26 -9.49 2.40
CA PHE A 127 -16.57 -9.17 1.85
C PHE A 127 -17.27 -8.05 2.62
N ASP A 128 -18.27 -7.46 1.99
CA ASP A 128 -19.37 -6.77 2.66
C ASP A 128 -20.72 -7.34 2.24
N VAL A 129 -21.73 -7.13 3.07
CA VAL A 129 -23.09 -7.61 2.90
C VAL A 129 -24.07 -6.72 3.69
N ASN A 130 -25.35 -6.74 3.37
CA ASN A 130 -26.39 -6.16 4.24
C ASN A 130 -26.34 -6.81 5.65
N ASN A 131 -26.60 -6.02 6.70
CA ASN A 131 -26.43 -6.47 8.09
C ASN A 131 -27.16 -7.78 8.42
N ASP A 132 -28.41 -7.92 7.98
CA ASP A 132 -29.27 -9.08 8.31
C ASP A 132 -28.75 -10.41 7.72
N SER A 133 -27.70 -10.37 6.90
CA SER A 133 -27.13 -11.50 6.19
C SER A 133 -25.69 -11.81 6.63
N LEU A 134 -25.19 -11.14 7.68
CA LEU A 134 -23.81 -11.32 8.17
C LEU A 134 -23.55 -12.75 8.66
N ASP A 135 -24.49 -13.35 9.40
CA ASP A 135 -24.34 -14.67 10.01
C ASP A 135 -24.03 -15.76 8.96
N ASP A 136 -24.87 -15.81 7.92
CA ASP A 136 -24.78 -16.76 6.82
C ASP A 136 -23.61 -16.48 5.87
N ALA A 137 -23.25 -15.20 5.68
CA ALA A 137 -22.08 -14.80 4.91
C ALA A 137 -20.79 -15.23 5.62
N LEU A 138 -20.70 -14.99 6.93
CA LEU A 138 -19.57 -15.44 7.76
C LEU A 138 -19.44 -16.96 7.78
N ASP A 139 -20.56 -17.70 7.79
CA ASP A 139 -20.52 -19.16 7.81
C ASP A 139 -19.88 -19.71 6.54
N ARG A 140 -20.29 -19.19 5.37
CA ARG A 140 -19.72 -19.55 4.07
C ARG A 140 -18.25 -19.12 3.97
N PHE A 141 -17.93 -17.92 4.42
CA PHE A 141 -16.57 -17.38 4.43
C PHE A 141 -15.62 -18.20 5.30
N ALA A 142 -16.05 -18.63 6.48
CA ALA A 142 -15.24 -19.46 7.38
C ALA A 142 -14.82 -20.78 6.71
N GLN A 143 -15.64 -21.34 5.83
CA GLN A 143 -15.34 -22.62 5.19
C GLN A 143 -14.13 -22.58 4.23
N PHE A 144 -13.72 -21.39 3.79
CA PHE A 144 -12.49 -21.20 3.00
C PHE A 144 -11.28 -21.69 3.80
N PHE A 145 -11.32 -21.53 5.12
CA PHE A 145 -10.23 -21.79 6.06
C PHE A 145 -10.42 -23.08 6.87
N ILE A 146 -11.55 -23.77 6.69
CA ILE A 146 -11.86 -25.02 7.40
C ILE A 146 -11.68 -26.21 6.46
N LYS A 147 -12.46 -26.28 5.38
CA LYS A 147 -12.48 -27.42 4.46
C LYS A 147 -12.93 -27.02 3.03
N PRO A 148 -12.08 -26.32 2.26
CA PRO A 148 -12.29 -26.10 0.84
C PRO A 148 -12.18 -27.42 0.06
N LEU A 149 -12.96 -27.59 -1.02
CA LEU A 149 -12.97 -28.83 -1.82
C LEU A 149 -11.82 -28.91 -2.82
N MET A 150 -11.46 -27.76 -3.40
CA MET A 150 -10.48 -27.63 -4.50
C MET A 150 -10.67 -28.74 -5.55
N SER A 151 -11.85 -28.80 -6.20
CA SER A 151 -12.18 -29.92 -7.08
C SER A 151 -11.26 -29.96 -8.32
N PRO A 152 -10.98 -31.14 -8.89
CA PRO A 152 -10.19 -31.25 -10.13
C PRO A 152 -10.78 -30.43 -11.29
N ASP A 153 -12.11 -30.45 -11.42
CA ASP A 153 -12.82 -29.73 -12.49
C ASP A 153 -12.71 -28.21 -12.37
N ALA A 154 -12.71 -27.68 -11.13
CA ALA A 154 -12.48 -26.25 -10.89
C ALA A 154 -11.02 -25.86 -11.12
N THR A 155 -10.07 -26.71 -10.68
CA THR A 155 -8.62 -26.45 -10.75
C THR A 155 -8.19 -26.00 -12.15
N LEU A 156 -8.53 -26.76 -13.19
CA LEU A 156 -8.10 -26.45 -14.56
C LEU A 156 -8.76 -25.18 -15.12
N ARG A 157 -10.00 -24.89 -14.74
CA ARG A 157 -10.69 -23.66 -15.16
C ARG A 157 -10.08 -22.44 -14.50
N GLU A 158 -9.74 -22.55 -13.22
CA GLU A 158 -9.18 -21.44 -12.45
C GLU A 158 -7.74 -21.13 -12.85
N ILE A 159 -6.95 -22.12 -13.28
CA ILE A 159 -5.64 -21.84 -13.90
C ILE A 159 -5.81 -20.96 -15.15
N LYS A 160 -6.88 -21.15 -15.94
CA LYS A 160 -7.16 -20.28 -17.10
C LYS A 160 -7.61 -18.88 -16.69
N ALA A 161 -8.32 -18.75 -15.58
CA ALA A 161 -8.71 -17.46 -15.03
C ALA A 161 -7.47 -16.65 -14.60
N VAL A 162 -6.55 -17.30 -13.86
CA VAL A 162 -5.25 -16.72 -13.48
C VAL A 162 -4.42 -16.36 -14.72
N ASP A 163 -4.39 -17.23 -15.74
CA ASP A 163 -3.70 -16.92 -17.00
C ASP A 163 -4.31 -15.70 -17.71
N SER A 164 -5.64 -15.58 -17.74
CA SER A 164 -6.33 -14.42 -18.32
C SER A 164 -6.05 -13.13 -17.55
N GLU A 165 -5.95 -13.20 -16.22
CA GLU A 165 -5.53 -12.08 -15.38
C GLU A 165 -4.09 -11.65 -15.70
N ASN A 166 -3.17 -12.61 -15.82
CA ASN A 166 -1.80 -12.31 -16.23
C ASN A 166 -1.76 -11.67 -17.63
N GLN A 167 -2.51 -12.19 -18.60
CA GLN A 167 -2.60 -11.63 -19.95
C GLN A 167 -3.08 -10.17 -19.94
N LYS A 168 -4.06 -9.83 -19.09
CA LYS A 168 -4.49 -8.43 -18.88
C LYS A 168 -3.34 -7.57 -18.34
N ASN A 169 -2.55 -8.11 -17.42
CA ASN A 169 -1.44 -7.39 -16.79
C ASN A 169 -0.23 -7.18 -17.74
N LEU A 170 -0.09 -7.97 -18.81
CA LEU A 170 1.00 -7.84 -19.80
C LEU A 170 1.12 -6.43 -20.40
N LEU A 171 -0.01 -5.73 -20.56
CA LEU A 171 -0.09 -4.38 -21.13
C LEU A 171 0.02 -3.25 -20.10
N SER A 172 0.21 -3.58 -18.81
CA SER A 172 0.28 -2.61 -17.73
C SER A 172 1.73 -2.28 -17.37
N ASP A 173 2.17 -1.07 -17.71
CA ASP A 173 3.52 -0.59 -17.39
C ASP A 173 3.91 -0.74 -15.90
N PRO A 174 3.03 -0.42 -14.91
CA PRO A 174 3.33 -0.69 -13.51
C PRO A 174 3.67 -2.15 -13.20
N TRP A 175 2.94 -3.12 -13.77
CA TRP A 175 3.21 -4.55 -13.58
C TRP A 175 4.53 -4.97 -14.23
N ARG A 176 4.76 -4.49 -15.45
CA ARG A 176 6.01 -4.72 -16.22
C ARG A 176 7.24 -4.21 -15.46
N MET A 177 7.18 -2.98 -14.95
CA MET A 177 8.29 -2.37 -14.23
C MET A 177 8.52 -3.01 -12.86
N SER A 178 7.45 -3.33 -12.13
CA SER A 178 7.54 -4.09 -10.87
C SER A 178 8.21 -5.45 -11.09
N GLN A 179 7.78 -6.23 -12.10
CA GLN A 179 8.39 -7.53 -12.38
C GLN A 179 9.84 -7.39 -12.88
N LEU A 180 10.16 -6.36 -13.68
CA LEU A 180 11.53 -6.08 -14.09
C LEU A 180 12.44 -5.75 -12.90
N GLN A 181 11.97 -4.94 -11.94
CA GLN A 181 12.72 -4.65 -10.71
C GLN A 181 13.01 -5.92 -9.91
N LYS A 182 12.01 -6.80 -9.76
CA LYS A 182 12.15 -8.12 -9.12
C LYS A 182 13.16 -9.01 -9.85
N HIS A 183 13.04 -9.08 -11.18
CA HIS A 183 13.90 -9.90 -12.03
C HIS A 183 15.37 -9.49 -11.96
N LEU A 184 15.65 -8.19 -11.77
CA LEU A 184 17.00 -7.65 -11.59
C LEU A 184 17.54 -7.77 -10.15
N CYS A 185 16.82 -8.43 -9.25
CA CYS A 185 17.32 -8.77 -7.91
C CYS A 185 17.85 -10.21 -7.85
N SER A 186 18.45 -10.59 -6.73
CA SER A 186 18.99 -11.94 -6.52
C SER A 186 17.96 -13.05 -6.75
N ASN A 187 18.28 -13.98 -7.65
CA ASN A 187 17.44 -15.15 -7.96
C ASN A 187 17.19 -16.07 -6.75
N ASN A 188 18.03 -16.00 -5.71
CA ASN A 188 17.88 -16.80 -4.49
C ASN A 188 16.89 -16.18 -3.49
N HIS A 189 16.51 -14.91 -3.68
CA HIS A 189 15.58 -14.23 -2.79
C HIS A 189 14.14 -14.36 -3.35
N PRO A 190 13.13 -14.67 -2.51
CA PRO A 190 11.75 -14.89 -2.99
C PRO A 190 11.12 -13.67 -3.68
N TYR A 191 11.62 -12.46 -3.41
CA TYR A 191 11.24 -11.24 -4.13
C TYR A 191 11.42 -11.35 -5.66
N HIS A 192 12.37 -12.15 -6.15
CA HIS A 192 12.59 -12.39 -7.59
C HIS A 192 11.41 -13.14 -8.25
N LYS A 193 10.62 -13.90 -7.48
CA LYS A 193 9.56 -14.77 -8.00
C LYS A 193 8.48 -13.99 -8.75
N PHE A 194 7.90 -14.65 -9.73
CA PHE A 194 6.71 -14.18 -10.43
C PHE A 194 5.47 -14.45 -9.56
N SER A 195 4.76 -13.38 -9.19
CA SER A 195 3.71 -13.48 -8.16
C SER A 195 2.35 -13.89 -8.69
N THR A 196 2.07 -13.66 -9.96
CA THR A 196 0.71 -13.83 -10.52
C THR A 196 0.43 -15.30 -10.86
N GLY A 197 1.42 -16.00 -11.40
CA GLY A 197 1.21 -17.29 -12.05
C GLY A 197 0.55 -17.16 -13.43
N ASN A 198 0.64 -18.22 -14.22
CA ASN A 198 0.02 -18.33 -15.53
C ASN A 198 -0.12 -19.81 -15.91
N TRP A 199 -0.62 -20.09 -17.13
CA TRP A 199 -0.77 -21.45 -17.63
C TRP A 199 0.56 -22.23 -17.64
N ASP A 200 1.67 -21.56 -17.95
CA ASP A 200 2.98 -22.21 -18.00
C ASP A 200 3.47 -22.64 -16.60
N THR A 201 3.35 -21.78 -15.59
CA THR A 201 3.84 -22.06 -14.23
C THR A 201 2.94 -22.98 -13.42
N LEU A 202 1.64 -23.01 -13.69
CA LEU A 202 0.67 -23.78 -12.91
C LEU A 202 0.21 -25.07 -13.59
N GLU A 203 0.43 -25.24 -14.90
CA GLU A 203 -0.03 -26.42 -15.64
C GLU A 203 1.10 -27.08 -16.44
N VAL A 204 1.80 -26.34 -17.31
CA VAL A 204 2.80 -26.93 -18.21
C VAL A 204 4.03 -27.43 -17.45
N LYS A 205 4.73 -26.54 -16.74
CA LYS A 205 5.97 -26.87 -16.00
C LYS A 205 5.76 -27.91 -14.90
N PRO A 206 4.69 -27.87 -14.08
CA PRO A 206 4.44 -28.92 -13.11
C PRO A 206 4.23 -30.28 -13.76
N LYS A 207 3.46 -30.36 -14.85
CA LYS A 207 3.22 -31.62 -15.58
C LYS A 207 4.49 -32.20 -16.19
N GLU A 208 5.36 -31.37 -16.76
CA GLU A 208 6.66 -31.81 -17.28
C GLU A 208 7.55 -32.43 -16.19
N LYS A 209 7.42 -31.94 -14.95
CA LYS A 209 8.11 -32.47 -13.76
C LYS A 209 7.39 -33.65 -13.10
N GLY A 210 6.22 -34.07 -13.62
CA GLY A 210 5.39 -35.12 -13.03
C GLY A 210 4.70 -34.71 -11.72
N LEU A 211 4.56 -33.42 -11.46
CA LEU A 211 3.85 -32.87 -10.31
C LEU A 211 2.37 -32.70 -10.63
N ASP A 212 1.51 -33.05 -9.66
CA ASP A 212 0.09 -32.75 -9.71
C ASP A 212 -0.16 -31.41 -9.01
N THR A 213 -0.45 -30.36 -9.79
CA THR A 213 -0.71 -29.01 -9.28
C THR A 213 -1.78 -29.00 -8.21
N ARG A 214 -2.82 -29.83 -8.33
CA ARG A 214 -3.89 -29.89 -7.33
C ARG A 214 -3.39 -30.48 -6.01
N ALA A 215 -2.57 -31.53 -6.08
CA ALA A 215 -1.99 -32.12 -4.88
C ALA A 215 -1.05 -31.14 -4.18
N GLU A 216 -0.24 -30.40 -4.93
CA GLU A 216 0.63 -29.35 -4.40
C GLU A 216 -0.17 -28.18 -3.80
N LEU A 217 -1.30 -27.82 -4.41
CA LEU A 217 -2.21 -26.80 -3.88
C LEU A 217 -2.79 -27.20 -2.50
N ILE A 218 -3.26 -28.44 -2.39
CA ILE A 218 -3.78 -28.99 -1.13
C ILE A 218 -2.68 -29.07 -0.07
N ASN A 219 -1.49 -29.55 -0.45
CA ASN A 219 -0.33 -29.58 0.43
C ASN A 219 0.05 -28.18 0.91
N PHE A 220 0.02 -27.19 0.01
CA PHE A 220 0.32 -25.80 0.32
C PHE A 220 -0.69 -25.26 1.36
N TYR A 221 -1.99 -25.46 1.13
CA TYR A 221 -3.04 -25.11 2.08
C TYR A 221 -2.84 -25.79 3.43
N ASP A 222 -2.75 -27.12 3.47
CA ASP A 222 -2.66 -27.90 4.71
C ASP A 222 -1.44 -27.56 5.57
N SER A 223 -0.36 -27.08 4.93
CA SER A 223 0.92 -26.78 5.59
C SER A 223 1.14 -25.30 5.91
N HIS A 224 0.47 -24.37 5.21
CA HIS A 224 0.64 -22.93 5.38
C HIS A 224 -0.57 -22.24 5.99
N TYR A 225 -1.81 -22.66 5.67
CA TYR A 225 -3.03 -22.05 6.19
C TYR A 225 -3.34 -22.58 7.60
N SER A 226 -2.78 -21.90 8.60
CA SER A 226 -2.92 -22.21 10.03
C SER A 226 -3.59 -21.07 10.78
N ALA A 227 -4.52 -21.38 11.69
CA ALA A 227 -5.21 -20.37 12.50
C ALA A 227 -4.26 -19.39 13.23
N ASN A 228 -3.10 -19.86 13.69
CA ASN A 228 -2.12 -19.00 14.38
C ASN A 228 -1.39 -17.99 13.48
N LEU A 229 -1.56 -18.09 12.16
CA LEU A 229 -1.01 -17.17 11.16
C LEU A 229 -2.11 -16.27 10.56
N MET A 230 -3.32 -16.34 11.09
CA MET A 230 -4.49 -15.65 10.56
C MET A 230 -4.94 -14.51 11.49
N GLN A 231 -5.39 -13.42 10.90
CA GLN A 231 -5.99 -12.28 11.59
C GLN A 231 -7.36 -11.95 10.98
N LEU A 232 -8.39 -11.96 11.82
CA LEU A 232 -9.78 -11.74 11.40
C LEU A 232 -10.30 -10.40 11.93
N ALA A 233 -10.83 -9.54 11.06
CA ALA A 233 -11.60 -8.37 11.44
C ALA A 233 -13.07 -8.56 11.04
N VAL A 234 -14.00 -8.37 11.98
CA VAL A 234 -15.45 -8.46 11.74
C VAL A 234 -16.13 -7.16 12.14
N TYR A 235 -16.92 -6.62 11.22
CA TYR A 235 -17.63 -5.36 11.34
C TYR A 235 -19.12 -5.59 11.16
N GLY A 236 -19.93 -5.18 12.15
CA GLY A 236 -21.37 -5.39 12.08
C GLY A 236 -22.16 -4.40 12.92
N LYS A 237 -23.47 -4.44 12.76
CA LYS A 237 -24.42 -3.65 13.55
C LYS A 237 -24.66 -4.25 14.94
N GLU A 238 -24.42 -5.54 15.08
CA GLU A 238 -24.65 -6.30 16.29
C GLU A 238 -23.74 -5.85 17.44
N SER A 239 -24.12 -6.20 18.67
CA SER A 239 -23.28 -5.96 19.85
C SER A 239 -21.99 -6.79 19.77
N LEU A 240 -20.94 -6.32 20.46
CA LEU A 240 -19.67 -7.04 20.54
C LEU A 240 -19.82 -8.49 21.03
N ASP A 241 -20.76 -8.76 21.96
CA ASP A 241 -21.04 -10.10 22.47
C ASP A 241 -21.66 -11.02 21.41
N ASN A 242 -22.56 -10.49 20.59
CA ASN A 242 -23.16 -11.23 19.49
C ASN A 242 -22.13 -11.53 18.39
N ILE A 243 -21.33 -10.53 17.99
CA ILE A 243 -20.26 -10.75 17.01
C ILE A 243 -19.25 -11.77 17.55
N GLN A 244 -18.90 -11.72 18.83
CA GLN A 244 -18.01 -12.70 19.46
C GLN A 244 -18.58 -14.12 19.36
N THR A 245 -19.87 -14.30 19.66
CA THR A 245 -20.55 -15.60 19.54
C THR A 245 -20.53 -16.13 18.11
N LEU A 246 -20.75 -15.26 17.11
CA LEU A 246 -20.67 -15.61 15.70
C LEU A 246 -19.25 -16.06 15.30
N VAL A 247 -18.23 -15.31 15.73
CA VAL A 247 -16.83 -15.63 15.42
C VAL A 247 -16.40 -16.94 16.09
N GLU A 248 -16.71 -17.13 17.37
CA GLU A 248 -16.39 -18.35 18.10
C GLU A 248 -17.07 -19.58 17.46
N SER A 249 -18.36 -19.49 17.12
CA SER A 249 -19.09 -20.61 16.53
C SER A 249 -18.64 -21.00 15.12
N LYS A 250 -18.10 -20.06 14.33
CA LYS A 250 -17.77 -20.30 12.92
C LYS A 250 -16.29 -20.55 12.66
N PHE A 251 -15.39 -19.96 13.45
CA PHE A 251 -13.95 -19.97 13.13
C PHE A 251 -13.11 -20.86 14.06
N CYS A 252 -13.68 -21.44 15.13
CA CYS A 252 -12.94 -22.34 16.02
C CYS A 252 -12.46 -23.63 15.35
N ASP A 253 -13.13 -24.07 14.28
CA ASP A 253 -12.79 -25.28 13.54
C ASP A 253 -11.62 -25.10 12.55
N ILE A 254 -11.12 -23.88 12.37
CA ILE A 254 -9.90 -23.64 11.58
C ILE A 254 -8.74 -24.36 12.25
N LYS A 255 -8.05 -25.20 11.48
CA LYS A 255 -6.94 -25.99 11.96
C LYS A 255 -5.77 -25.08 12.36
N ASN A 256 -5.21 -25.34 13.54
CA ASN A 256 -3.93 -24.78 13.95
C ASN A 256 -2.86 -25.88 13.84
N VAL A 257 -1.96 -25.74 12.86
CA VAL A 257 -0.83 -26.66 12.67
C VAL A 257 0.43 -26.23 13.44
N GLY A 258 0.35 -25.18 14.25
CA GLY A 258 1.48 -24.67 15.05
C GLY A 258 2.64 -24.16 14.20
N ARG A 259 2.34 -23.63 13.00
CA ARG A 259 3.35 -23.17 12.05
C ARG A 259 4.05 -21.93 12.59
N LYS A 260 5.38 -21.89 12.53
CA LYS A 260 6.13 -20.67 12.82
C LYS A 260 5.87 -19.63 11.74
N HIS A 261 5.88 -18.34 12.11
CA HIS A 261 5.84 -17.26 11.13
C HIS A 261 6.97 -17.40 10.11
N PHE A 262 6.63 -17.16 8.84
CA PHE A 262 7.61 -17.11 7.76
C PHE A 262 8.48 -15.86 7.91
N SER A 263 9.77 -15.99 7.64
CA SER A 263 10.73 -14.88 7.65
C SER A 263 11.69 -15.07 6.48
N PHE A 264 11.97 -13.96 5.80
CA PHE A 264 12.78 -13.90 4.58
C PHE A 264 13.89 -12.88 4.80
N PRO A 265 14.94 -13.24 5.59
CA PRO A 265 15.92 -12.28 6.07
C PRO A 265 16.79 -11.74 4.94
N GLY A 266 17.11 -10.45 5.05
CA GLY A 266 18.05 -9.76 4.18
C GLY A 266 17.38 -9.00 3.03
N HIS A 267 18.20 -8.21 2.34
CA HIS A 267 17.77 -7.39 1.21
C HIS A 267 17.87 -8.19 -0.11
N PRO A 268 16.90 -8.11 -1.04
CA PRO A 268 16.94 -8.83 -2.32
C PRO A 268 18.05 -8.37 -3.27
N CYS A 269 18.51 -7.13 -3.12
CA CYS A 269 19.65 -6.57 -3.85
C CYS A 269 20.96 -6.77 -3.08
N SER A 270 21.97 -7.25 -3.77
CA SER A 270 23.37 -7.26 -3.35
C SER A 270 24.13 -6.10 -3.99
N SER A 271 25.39 -5.88 -3.62
CA SER A 271 26.20 -4.77 -4.14
C SER A 271 26.36 -4.75 -5.67
N LYS A 272 26.23 -5.91 -6.33
CA LYS A 272 26.29 -6.01 -7.80
C LYS A 272 25.02 -5.51 -8.50
N ASP A 273 23.91 -5.40 -7.75
CA ASP A 273 22.59 -5.03 -8.23
C ASP A 273 22.31 -3.52 -8.00
N LEU A 274 23.31 -2.79 -7.48
CA LEU A 274 23.32 -1.35 -7.22
C LEU A 274 24.22 -0.64 -8.23
N GLN A 275 24.14 0.69 -8.30
CA GLN A 275 24.88 1.51 -9.27
C GLN A 275 24.56 1.11 -10.71
N ILE A 276 23.27 0.86 -10.98
CA ILE A 276 22.79 0.46 -12.30
C ILE A 276 21.84 1.50 -12.89
N LEU A 277 21.91 1.65 -14.21
CA LEU A 277 20.93 2.34 -15.04
C LEU A 277 20.25 1.29 -15.93
N VAL A 278 18.94 1.20 -15.81
CA VAL A 278 18.09 0.28 -16.57
C VAL A 278 17.30 1.11 -17.56
N LYS A 279 17.59 0.98 -18.86
CA LYS A 279 16.78 1.60 -19.91
C LYS A 279 15.69 0.61 -20.29
N ALA A 280 14.42 0.96 -20.10
CA ALA A 280 13.29 0.06 -20.32
C ALA A 280 12.28 0.66 -21.30
N VAL A 281 11.67 -0.20 -22.13
CA VAL A 281 10.65 0.20 -23.10
C VAL A 281 9.25 -0.01 -22.52
N PRO A 282 8.50 1.06 -22.18
CA PRO A 282 7.12 0.96 -21.72
C PRO A 282 6.18 0.65 -22.90
N ILE A 283 4.91 0.35 -22.61
CA ILE A 283 3.82 0.21 -23.58
C ILE A 283 3.23 1.57 -23.90
N LYS A 284 2.97 2.41 -22.89
CA LYS A 284 2.45 3.76 -23.08
C LYS A 284 3.54 4.72 -23.58
N GLN A 285 3.09 5.77 -24.26
CA GLN A 285 3.95 6.90 -24.65
C GLN A 285 4.30 7.76 -23.42
N GLY A 286 5.49 8.34 -23.44
CA GLY A 286 6.01 9.20 -22.38
C GLY A 286 7.36 8.73 -21.84
N HIS A 287 7.86 9.50 -20.87
CA HIS A 287 9.17 9.32 -20.27
C HIS A 287 9.02 9.31 -18.75
N ASN A 288 9.47 8.24 -18.08
CA ASN A 288 9.50 8.19 -16.62
C ASN A 288 10.90 7.86 -16.14
N LEU A 289 11.25 8.42 -14.99
CA LEU A 289 12.48 8.11 -14.29
C LEU A 289 12.13 7.62 -12.89
N ARG A 290 12.43 6.36 -12.59
CA ARG A 290 12.21 5.73 -11.29
C ARG A 290 13.56 5.46 -10.65
N ILE A 291 13.84 6.16 -9.56
CA ILE A 291 15.12 6.09 -8.85
C ILE A 291 14.86 5.46 -7.49
N LEU A 292 15.58 4.37 -7.20
CA LEU A 292 15.30 3.49 -6.09
C LEU A 292 16.55 3.33 -5.22
N TRP A 293 16.34 3.26 -3.91
CA TRP A 293 17.37 2.92 -2.94
C TRP A 293 16.87 1.82 -2.01
N PRO A 294 17.68 0.79 -1.75
CA PRO A 294 17.44 -0.13 -0.65
C PRO A 294 17.57 0.64 0.67
N ILE A 295 16.54 0.58 1.52
CA ILE A 295 16.52 1.27 2.81
C ILE A 295 16.11 0.34 3.96
N THR A 296 16.37 0.78 5.19
CA THR A 296 15.78 0.16 6.38
C THR A 296 14.24 0.30 6.33
N PRO A 297 13.47 -0.80 6.47
CA PRO A 297 12.01 -0.75 6.43
C PRO A 297 11.39 0.20 7.46
N ASN A 298 10.50 1.09 7.02
CA ASN A 298 9.82 2.04 7.90
C ASN A 298 8.95 1.33 8.93
N VAL A 299 8.46 0.13 8.61
CA VAL A 299 7.64 -0.67 9.53
C VAL A 299 8.34 -0.95 10.87
N ARG A 300 9.68 -1.03 10.90
CA ARG A 300 10.45 -1.19 12.14
C ARG A 300 10.54 0.09 12.98
N HIS A 301 10.21 1.22 12.37
CA HIS A 301 10.31 2.57 12.93
C HIS A 301 9.01 3.37 12.71
N TYR A 302 7.86 2.67 12.70
CA TYR A 302 6.57 3.30 12.34
C TYR A 302 6.17 4.42 13.31
N LYS A 303 6.58 4.32 14.58
CA LYS A 303 6.37 5.38 15.59
C LYS A 303 7.18 6.62 15.27
N GLU A 304 8.38 6.46 14.73
CA GLU A 304 9.22 7.57 14.28
C GLU A 304 8.82 8.12 12.89
N GLY A 305 8.33 7.26 12.00
CA GLY A 305 7.91 7.59 10.64
C GLY A 305 8.97 8.27 9.76
N PRO A 306 10.25 7.82 9.75
CA PRO A 306 11.31 8.50 9.01
C PRO A 306 11.05 8.60 7.51
N CYS A 307 10.47 7.56 6.89
CA CYS A 307 10.17 7.60 5.45
C CYS A 307 9.10 8.65 5.10
N LYS A 308 8.11 8.87 5.98
CA LYS A 308 7.09 9.93 5.80
C LYS A 308 7.72 11.32 5.82
N TYR A 309 8.70 11.53 6.70
CA TYR A 309 9.44 12.79 6.79
C TYR A 309 10.26 13.04 5.52
N VAL A 310 11.04 12.05 5.08
CA VAL A 310 11.88 12.16 3.89
C VAL A 310 11.05 12.31 2.62
N SER A 311 9.97 11.54 2.49
CA SER A 311 9.05 11.64 1.34
C SER A 311 8.35 12.99 1.27
N HIS A 312 8.01 13.59 2.42
CA HIS A 312 7.42 14.92 2.47
C HIS A 312 8.35 15.99 1.91
N LEU A 313 9.65 15.89 2.18
CA LEU A 313 10.65 16.86 1.71
C LEU A 313 11.04 16.67 0.25
N ILE A 314 11.32 15.43 -0.17
CA ILE A 314 11.67 15.12 -1.56
C ILE A 314 10.48 15.31 -2.49
N GLY A 315 9.30 14.90 -2.05
CA GLY A 315 8.04 15.06 -2.76
C GLY A 315 7.40 16.44 -2.61
N HIS A 316 8.08 17.43 -2.02
CA HIS A 316 7.55 18.79 -1.88
C HIS A 316 7.46 19.47 -3.25
N GLU A 317 6.45 20.33 -3.46
CA GLU A 317 6.24 21.03 -4.75
C GLU A 317 6.35 22.56 -4.65
N GLY A 318 6.42 23.12 -3.45
CA GLY A 318 6.56 24.56 -3.28
C GLY A 318 7.93 25.09 -3.70
N GLU A 319 8.07 26.41 -3.74
CA GLU A 319 9.30 27.14 -4.04
C GLU A 319 10.52 26.57 -3.28
N GLY A 320 11.64 26.40 -4.00
CA GLY A 320 12.90 25.82 -3.48
C GLY A 320 12.97 24.29 -3.48
N SER A 321 11.84 23.59 -3.75
CA SER A 321 11.83 22.14 -3.89
C SER A 321 12.44 21.65 -5.20
N LEU A 322 12.83 20.38 -5.23
CA LEU A 322 13.31 19.72 -6.45
C LEU A 322 12.27 19.80 -7.58
N PHE A 323 11.00 19.47 -7.30
CA PHE A 323 9.96 19.48 -8.33
C PHE A 323 9.73 20.89 -8.89
N TYR A 324 9.72 21.91 -8.03
CA TYR A 324 9.56 23.30 -8.45
C TYR A 324 10.66 23.71 -9.45
N VAL A 325 11.92 23.37 -9.17
CA VAL A 325 13.05 23.64 -10.06
C VAL A 325 12.92 22.88 -11.39
N LEU A 326 12.64 21.57 -11.33
CA LEU A 326 12.47 20.76 -12.54
C LEU A 326 11.32 21.24 -13.43
N LYS A 327 10.21 21.68 -12.81
CA LYS A 327 9.07 22.26 -13.52
C LYS A 327 9.43 23.61 -14.16
N LYS A 328 10.14 24.49 -13.43
CA LYS A 328 10.61 25.79 -13.95
C LYS A 328 11.54 25.64 -15.16
N LEU A 329 12.38 24.60 -15.17
CA LEU A 329 13.24 24.25 -16.30
C LEU A 329 12.47 23.56 -17.45
N GLY A 330 11.21 23.20 -17.23
CA GLY A 330 10.39 22.48 -18.21
C GLY A 330 10.77 21.01 -18.37
N TRP A 331 11.43 20.41 -17.38
CA TRP A 331 11.96 19.04 -17.44
C TRP A 331 11.03 17.99 -16.85
N ALA A 332 10.16 18.35 -15.92
CA ALA A 332 9.26 17.40 -15.25
C ALA A 332 7.80 17.88 -15.22
N MET A 333 6.89 16.91 -15.29
CA MET A 333 5.44 17.08 -15.20
C MET A 333 4.88 16.71 -13.81
N SER A 334 5.52 15.76 -13.13
CA SER A 334 5.16 15.34 -11.77
C SER A 334 6.36 14.72 -11.06
N LEU A 335 6.32 14.72 -9.73
CA LEU A 335 7.28 14.03 -8.88
C LEU A 335 6.58 13.40 -7.69
N GLU A 336 6.81 12.11 -7.49
CA GLU A 336 6.35 11.36 -6.34
C GLU A 336 7.55 10.75 -5.61
N ALA A 337 7.53 10.76 -4.29
CA ALA A 337 8.57 10.16 -3.47
C ALA A 337 7.94 9.39 -2.32
N GLY A 338 8.52 8.25 -1.95
CA GLY A 338 8.02 7.44 -0.86
C GLY A 338 8.60 6.04 -0.80
N GLU A 339 8.28 5.37 0.30
CA GLU A 339 8.57 3.96 0.47
C GLU A 339 7.66 3.10 -0.42
N GLY A 340 8.23 2.06 -1.04
CA GLY A 340 7.53 1.08 -1.86
C GLY A 340 8.22 -0.28 -1.80
N ASP A 341 7.55 -1.31 -2.31
CA ASP A 341 8.06 -2.69 -2.41
C ASP A 341 8.76 -3.19 -1.14
N TRP A 342 8.03 -3.20 -0.02
CA TRP A 342 8.59 -3.48 1.30
C TRP A 342 8.12 -4.82 1.90
N SER A 343 8.89 -5.28 2.88
CA SER A 343 8.60 -6.38 3.81
C SER A 343 9.07 -5.97 5.21
N TYR A 344 9.01 -6.89 6.18
CA TYR A 344 9.64 -6.67 7.49
C TYR A 344 11.16 -6.58 7.43
N GLU A 345 11.79 -7.13 6.39
CA GLU A 345 13.24 -7.32 6.30
C GLU A 345 13.90 -6.34 5.32
N PHE A 346 13.18 -5.87 4.31
CA PHE A 346 13.71 -4.95 3.32
C PHE A 346 12.65 -3.96 2.81
N SER A 347 13.11 -2.86 2.23
CA SER A 347 12.23 -1.84 1.68
C SER A 347 12.98 -1.01 0.64
N PHE A 348 12.26 -0.42 -0.31
CA PHE A 348 12.81 0.53 -1.25
C PHE A 348 12.25 1.93 -1.01
N PHE A 349 13.13 2.93 -0.97
CA PHE A 349 12.71 4.31 -1.14
C PHE A 349 12.75 4.64 -2.63
N SER A 350 11.67 5.20 -3.14
CA SER A 350 11.52 5.51 -4.56
C SER A 350 11.26 6.98 -4.78
N VAL A 351 11.85 7.53 -5.85
CA VAL A 351 11.52 8.83 -6.43
C VAL A 351 11.16 8.59 -7.88
N ILE A 352 9.91 8.91 -8.24
CA ILE A 352 9.37 8.74 -9.59
C ILE A 352 9.12 10.12 -10.17
N ILE A 353 9.75 10.41 -11.30
CA ILE A 353 9.65 11.69 -12.01
C ILE A 353 9.10 11.41 -13.40
N GLN A 354 7.97 12.03 -13.74
CA GLN A 354 7.46 12.03 -15.10
C GLN A 354 8.15 13.16 -15.87
N LEU A 355 8.92 12.81 -16.90
CA LEU A 355 9.73 13.75 -17.67
C LEU A 355 8.95 14.31 -18.87
N THR A 356 9.28 15.52 -19.27
CA THR A 356 8.95 16.05 -20.60
C THR A 356 9.94 15.51 -21.64
N ASP A 357 9.68 15.76 -22.93
CA ASP A 357 10.64 15.40 -23.99
C ASP A 357 11.99 16.10 -23.78
N VAL A 358 11.98 17.37 -23.36
CA VAL A 358 13.21 18.11 -23.01
C VAL A 358 13.87 17.53 -21.76
N GLY A 359 13.08 17.18 -20.73
CA GLY A 359 13.60 16.54 -19.52
C GLY A 359 14.22 15.17 -19.78
N HIS A 360 13.74 14.44 -20.79
CA HIS A 360 14.36 13.20 -21.24
C HIS A 360 15.77 13.44 -21.80
N GLU A 361 15.97 14.49 -22.60
CA GLU A 361 17.29 14.87 -23.11
C GLU A 361 18.25 15.32 -21.99
N HIS A 362 17.70 15.83 -20.89
CA HIS A 362 18.43 16.29 -19.70
C HIS A 362 18.41 15.30 -18.53
N MET A 363 18.21 14.00 -18.77
CA MET A 363 18.05 12.99 -17.71
C MET A 363 19.20 13.01 -16.68
N GLU A 364 20.44 13.15 -17.15
CA GLU A 364 21.63 13.21 -16.28
C GLU A 364 21.58 14.42 -15.32
N ASP A 365 21.17 15.59 -15.82
CA ASP A 365 21.03 16.81 -15.03
C ASP A 365 19.90 16.68 -14.01
N VAL A 366 18.79 16.04 -14.38
CA VAL A 366 17.65 15.75 -13.48
C VAL A 366 18.11 14.88 -12.31
N VAL A 367 18.86 13.81 -12.59
CA VAL A 367 19.44 12.95 -11.55
C VAL A 367 20.43 13.73 -10.69
N GLY A 368 21.28 14.55 -11.30
CA GLY A 368 22.24 15.40 -10.60
C GLY A 368 21.56 16.38 -9.63
N LEU A 369 20.48 17.03 -10.06
CA LEU A 369 19.67 17.92 -9.20
C LEU A 369 19.02 17.18 -8.03
N LEU A 370 18.51 15.96 -8.25
CA LEU A 370 17.98 15.13 -7.17
C LEU A 370 19.04 14.86 -6.10
N PHE A 371 20.24 14.46 -6.50
CA PHE A 371 21.33 14.20 -5.55
C PHE A 371 21.86 15.46 -4.86
N ARG A 372 21.84 16.63 -5.53
CA ARG A 372 22.10 17.91 -4.87
C ARG A 372 21.06 18.20 -3.79
N TYR A 373 19.78 17.98 -4.09
CA TYR A 373 18.71 18.15 -3.11
C TYR A 373 18.84 17.16 -1.95
N ILE A 374 19.14 15.89 -2.21
CA ILE A 374 19.40 14.90 -1.15
C ILE A 374 20.59 15.34 -0.27
N THR A 375 21.68 15.82 -0.87
CA THR A 375 22.86 16.33 -0.14
C THR A 375 22.49 17.54 0.74
N LEU A 376 21.66 18.45 0.22
CA LEU A 376 21.10 19.55 1.00
C LEU A 376 20.31 19.01 2.20
N LEU A 377 19.43 18.03 2.01
CA LEU A 377 18.65 17.44 3.12
C LEU A 377 19.54 16.75 4.15
N GLN A 378 20.58 16.03 3.71
CA GLN A 378 21.54 15.37 4.59
C GLN A 378 22.35 16.36 5.45
N THR A 379 22.64 17.56 4.92
CA THR A 379 23.48 18.57 5.59
C THR A 379 22.69 19.64 6.36
N SER A 380 21.41 19.83 6.04
CA SER A 380 20.53 20.81 6.69
C SER A 380 20.06 20.39 8.09
N GLY A 381 20.38 19.17 8.51
CA GLY A 381 19.87 18.55 9.73
C GLY A 381 18.39 18.16 9.62
N THR A 382 17.79 17.84 10.76
CA THR A 382 16.38 17.37 10.85
C THR A 382 15.56 18.32 11.73
N PRO A 383 15.06 19.44 11.17
CA PRO A 383 14.30 20.41 11.95
C PRO A 383 13.01 19.82 12.53
N LYS A 384 12.86 19.92 13.86
CA LYS A 384 11.67 19.40 14.57
C LYS A 384 10.36 20.00 14.07
N TRP A 385 10.36 21.26 13.64
CA TRP A 385 9.13 21.93 13.20
C TRP A 385 8.49 21.22 11.99
N ILE A 386 9.28 20.63 11.09
CA ILE A 386 8.77 19.87 9.92
C ILE A 386 8.06 18.60 10.39
N PHE A 387 8.62 17.93 11.41
CA PHE A 387 7.96 16.78 12.03
C PHE A 387 6.67 17.20 12.73
N ASP A 388 6.67 18.32 13.45
CA ASP A 388 5.47 18.83 14.13
C ASP A 388 4.36 19.18 13.14
N GLU A 389 4.69 19.73 11.97
CA GLU A 389 3.73 19.97 10.88
C GLU A 389 3.13 18.67 10.35
N LEU A 390 3.98 17.69 10.03
CA LEU A 390 3.55 16.37 9.58
C LEU A 390 2.67 15.67 10.62
N LEU A 391 3.05 15.76 11.90
CA LEU A 391 2.27 15.22 13.01
C LEU A 391 0.88 15.87 13.05
N ALA A 392 0.81 17.20 12.98
CA ALA A 392 -0.46 17.93 13.00
C ALA A 392 -1.37 17.54 11.81
N ILE A 393 -0.79 17.37 10.62
CA ILE A 393 -1.50 16.90 9.42
C ILE A 393 -2.04 15.47 9.63
N CYS A 394 -1.18 14.55 10.08
CA CYS A 394 -1.55 13.16 10.31
C CYS A 394 -2.61 13.01 11.42
N GLU A 395 -2.45 13.70 12.55
CA GLU A 395 -3.40 13.75 13.66
C GLU A 395 -4.77 14.25 13.19
N THR A 396 -4.78 15.37 12.46
CA THR A 396 -6.02 15.93 11.89
C THR A 396 -6.67 14.94 10.92
N GLY A 397 -5.86 14.34 10.04
CA GLY A 397 -6.32 13.33 9.09
C GLY A 397 -6.91 12.09 9.77
N PHE A 398 -6.28 11.60 10.84
CA PHE A 398 -6.72 10.42 11.58
C PHE A 398 -7.98 10.69 12.41
N HIS A 399 -7.99 11.75 13.20
CA HIS A 399 -9.07 12.06 14.14
C HIS A 399 -10.35 12.58 13.48
N TYR A 400 -10.25 13.13 12.27
CA TYR A 400 -11.38 13.66 11.52
C TYR A 400 -11.55 12.96 10.16
N ARG A 401 -11.03 11.75 10.00
CA ARG A 401 -11.28 10.94 8.80
C ARG A 401 -12.77 10.69 8.61
N ASP A 402 -13.19 10.66 7.35
CA ASP A 402 -14.55 10.27 7.00
C ASP A 402 -14.71 8.75 7.19
N LYS A 403 -15.93 8.30 7.48
CA LYS A 403 -16.24 6.87 7.58
C LYS A 403 -16.00 6.21 6.21
N SER A 404 -15.04 5.30 6.15
CA SER A 404 -14.76 4.50 4.96
C SER A 404 -15.80 3.38 4.81
N PRO A 405 -15.98 2.82 3.58
CA PRO A 405 -16.75 1.60 3.39
C PRO A 405 -16.30 0.49 4.35
N PRO A 406 -17.22 -0.29 4.96
CA PRO A 406 -16.87 -1.33 5.93
C PRO A 406 -15.84 -2.34 5.42
N SER A 407 -15.97 -2.81 4.17
CA SER A 407 -15.03 -3.73 3.52
C SER A 407 -13.60 -3.19 3.50
N ASN A 408 -13.39 -1.97 3.00
CA ASN A 408 -12.07 -1.32 3.02
C ASN A 408 -11.51 -1.14 4.44
N TYR A 409 -12.40 -0.91 5.42
CA TYR A 409 -12.01 -0.72 6.81
C TYR A 409 -11.47 -2.02 7.43
N VAL A 410 -12.19 -3.14 7.27
CA VAL A 410 -11.77 -4.43 7.82
C VAL A 410 -10.51 -4.97 7.14
N VAL A 411 -10.32 -4.71 5.84
CA VAL A 411 -9.09 -5.08 5.11
C VAL A 411 -7.87 -4.35 5.67
N ASN A 412 -7.96 -3.04 5.85
CA ASN A 412 -6.85 -2.25 6.40
C ASN A 412 -6.49 -2.74 7.81
N ILE A 413 -7.50 -3.03 8.63
CA ILE A 413 -7.31 -3.53 10.00
C ILE A 413 -6.67 -4.91 10.00
N SER A 414 -7.21 -5.89 9.27
CA SER A 414 -6.69 -7.26 9.28
C SER A 414 -5.24 -7.32 8.78
N SER A 415 -4.87 -6.50 7.78
CA SER A 415 -3.48 -6.32 7.37
C SER A 415 -2.62 -5.66 8.45
N ASN A 416 -3.11 -4.63 9.14
CA ASN A 416 -2.38 -4.00 10.25
C ASN A 416 -2.20 -4.94 11.45
N MET A 417 -3.15 -5.86 11.69
CA MET A 417 -3.09 -6.82 12.77
C MET A 417 -1.90 -7.78 12.64
N GLN A 418 -1.47 -8.07 11.41
CA GLN A 418 -0.26 -8.85 11.17
C GLN A 418 1.02 -8.11 11.61
N ILE A 419 1.00 -6.78 11.54
CA ILE A 419 2.20 -5.92 11.55
C ILE A 419 2.42 -5.19 12.87
N PHE A 420 1.35 -4.68 13.44
CA PHE A 420 1.40 -3.75 14.56
C PHE A 420 0.90 -4.40 15.84
N PRO A 421 1.33 -3.91 17.01
CA PRO A 421 0.78 -4.37 18.27
C PRO A 421 -0.69 -3.93 18.41
N PRO A 422 -1.51 -4.63 19.23
CA PRO A 422 -2.96 -4.42 19.26
C PRO A 422 -3.44 -3.00 19.61
N GLU A 423 -2.70 -2.30 20.46
CA GLU A 423 -2.98 -0.91 20.82
C GLU A 423 -2.91 0.05 19.62
N ASP A 424 -2.12 -0.31 18.60
CA ASP A 424 -1.76 0.57 17.49
C ASP A 424 -2.43 0.16 16.15
N TRP A 425 -3.26 -0.89 16.12
CA TRP A 425 -3.88 -1.42 14.88
C TRP A 425 -4.65 -0.39 14.04
N LEU A 426 -5.23 0.64 14.65
CA LEU A 426 -5.96 1.70 13.94
C LEU A 426 -5.08 2.91 13.60
N ILE A 427 -4.05 3.20 14.39
CA ILE A 427 -3.30 4.47 14.36
C ILE A 427 -1.92 4.33 13.70
N ALA A 428 -1.26 3.16 13.79
CA ALA A 428 0.13 2.94 13.40
C ALA A 428 0.47 3.41 11.98
N SER A 429 -0.36 3.03 11.02
CA SER A 429 -0.18 3.40 9.60
C SER A 429 -0.48 4.88 9.34
N SER A 430 -1.23 5.54 10.24
CA SER A 430 -1.73 6.90 10.05
C SER A 430 -0.81 7.95 10.69
N VAL A 431 -0.46 7.80 11.96
CA VAL A 431 0.15 8.88 12.76
C VAL A 431 1.49 8.44 13.37
N PRO A 432 2.62 9.11 13.04
CA PRO A 432 3.86 8.94 13.78
C PRO A 432 3.69 9.53 15.18
N SER A 433 4.28 8.93 16.21
CA SER A 433 4.11 9.34 17.61
C SER A 433 5.38 9.89 18.27
N LYS A 434 6.55 9.73 17.64
CA LYS A 434 7.84 10.05 18.26
C LYS A 434 8.77 10.74 17.28
N PHE A 435 9.26 11.93 17.63
CA PHE A 435 10.32 12.56 16.84
C PHE A 435 11.66 11.88 17.11
N SER A 436 12.33 11.41 16.05
CA SER A 436 13.67 10.83 16.12
C SER A 436 14.55 11.37 14.98
N PRO A 437 15.40 12.39 15.26
CA PRO A 437 16.29 12.94 14.24
C PRO A 437 17.25 11.88 13.70
N ASP A 438 17.73 10.97 14.55
CA ASP A 438 18.65 9.90 14.18
C ASP A 438 18.02 8.90 13.21
N ALA A 439 16.75 8.53 13.43
CA ALA A 439 16.05 7.61 12.53
C ALA A 439 15.82 8.23 11.15
N ILE A 440 15.46 9.52 11.11
CA ILE A 440 15.30 10.27 9.86
C ILE A 440 16.64 10.40 9.14
N GLN A 441 17.69 10.79 9.85
CA GLN A 441 19.03 10.94 9.28
C GLN A 441 19.57 9.61 8.75
N LYS A 442 19.27 8.49 9.43
CA LYS A 442 19.66 7.16 8.97
C LYS A 442 19.09 6.87 7.57
N VAL A 443 17.80 7.11 7.34
CA VAL A 443 17.18 6.92 6.02
C VAL A 443 17.80 7.87 4.99
N LEU A 444 17.99 9.15 5.33
CA LEU A 444 18.66 10.10 4.42
C LEU A 444 20.07 9.64 4.02
N ASN A 445 20.82 9.06 4.95
CA ASN A 445 22.17 8.55 4.71
C ASN A 445 22.20 7.24 3.90
N GLU A 446 21.06 6.55 3.76
CA GLU A 446 20.93 5.38 2.88
C GLU A 446 20.71 5.79 1.40
N LEU A 447 20.21 7.01 1.15
CA LEU A 447 19.98 7.59 -0.18
C LEU A 447 21.28 8.09 -0.83
N THR A 448 22.19 7.19 -1.13
CA THR A 448 23.52 7.52 -1.69
C THR A 448 23.62 7.21 -3.18
N THR A 449 24.63 7.78 -3.84
CA THR A 449 24.99 7.41 -5.22
C THR A 449 25.51 5.97 -5.32
N GLU A 450 25.98 5.39 -4.22
CA GLU A 450 26.49 4.03 -4.19
C GLU A 450 25.39 2.97 -4.08
N ASN A 451 24.24 3.34 -3.52
CA ASN A 451 23.11 2.43 -3.31
C ASN A 451 21.98 2.61 -4.34
N VAL A 452 22.19 3.45 -5.37
CA VAL A 452 21.12 3.83 -6.29
C VAL A 452 20.87 2.79 -7.37
N ARG A 453 19.61 2.66 -7.78
CA ARG A 453 19.18 1.98 -9.01
C ARG A 453 18.28 2.93 -9.80
N ILE A 454 18.59 3.16 -11.07
CA ILE A 454 17.88 4.13 -11.91
C ILE A 454 17.17 3.38 -13.04
N PHE A 455 15.85 3.50 -13.13
CA PHE A 455 15.04 2.95 -14.20
C PHE A 455 14.56 4.11 -15.08
N TRP A 456 15.06 4.14 -16.30
CA TRP A 456 14.74 5.15 -17.29
C TRP A 456 13.83 4.53 -18.35
N GLU A 457 12.56 4.91 -18.28
CA GLU A 457 11.49 4.33 -19.08
C GLU A 457 11.20 5.27 -20.26
N SER A 458 11.37 4.79 -21.50
CA SER A 458 11.01 5.56 -22.69
C SER A 458 10.78 4.68 -23.91
N LYS A 459 9.78 5.04 -24.71
CA LYS A 459 9.55 4.44 -26.03
C LYS A 459 10.71 4.66 -27.00
N LEU A 460 11.54 5.68 -26.81
CA LEU A 460 12.68 5.96 -27.69
C LEU A 460 13.78 4.88 -27.63
N PHE A 461 13.77 4.02 -26.61
CA PHE A 461 14.70 2.90 -26.50
C PHE A 461 14.27 1.67 -27.32
N GLU A 462 13.11 1.70 -27.97
CA GLU A 462 12.67 0.62 -28.85
C GLU A 462 13.70 0.34 -29.95
N GLY A 463 14.08 -0.93 -30.13
CA GLY A 463 15.15 -1.34 -31.05
C GLY A 463 16.59 -1.11 -30.56
N HIS A 464 16.79 -0.48 -29.40
CA HIS A 464 18.11 -0.18 -28.81
C HIS A 464 18.40 -0.95 -27.52
N THR A 465 17.54 -1.88 -27.15
CA THR A 465 17.66 -2.77 -25.98
C THR A 465 18.06 -4.19 -26.38
N ASP A 466 18.79 -4.91 -25.53
CA ASP A 466 19.36 -6.23 -25.81
C ASP A 466 18.81 -7.37 -24.93
N LEU A 467 18.11 -7.05 -23.84
CA LEU A 467 17.53 -8.02 -22.91
C LEU A 467 16.00 -7.96 -22.91
N THR A 468 15.38 -9.07 -22.51
CA THR A 468 13.93 -9.19 -22.37
C THR A 468 13.60 -9.88 -21.05
N GLU A 469 12.76 -9.26 -20.23
CA GLU A 469 12.24 -9.83 -18.99
C GLU A 469 11.28 -10.99 -19.32
N PRO A 470 11.45 -12.18 -18.70
CA PRO A 470 10.82 -13.42 -19.17
C PRO A 470 9.30 -13.48 -19.04
N TRP A 471 8.69 -12.81 -18.05
CA TRP A 471 7.26 -12.99 -17.74
C TRP A 471 6.36 -12.04 -18.51
N TYR A 472 6.76 -10.77 -18.60
CA TYR A 472 5.98 -9.72 -19.26
C TYR A 472 6.55 -9.34 -20.63
N GLY A 473 7.73 -9.84 -21.01
CA GLY A 473 8.37 -9.47 -22.27
C GLY A 473 8.80 -8.00 -22.29
N THR A 474 9.27 -7.50 -21.16
CA THR A 474 9.78 -6.11 -21.08
C THR A 474 11.15 -6.04 -21.70
N SER A 475 11.30 -5.28 -22.79
CA SER A 475 12.59 -5.03 -23.41
C SER A 475 13.38 -3.99 -22.61
N TYR A 476 14.63 -4.29 -22.29
CA TYR A 476 15.48 -3.43 -21.49
C TYR A 476 16.98 -3.64 -21.80
N CYS A 477 17.83 -2.74 -21.33
CA CYS A 477 19.26 -2.96 -21.19
C CYS A 477 19.74 -2.44 -19.82
N VAL A 478 20.90 -2.93 -19.36
CA VAL A 478 21.48 -2.56 -18.07
C VAL A 478 22.88 -2.03 -18.27
N GLU A 479 23.13 -0.83 -17.74
CA GLU A 479 24.42 -0.16 -17.77
C GLU A 479 24.91 0.05 -16.33
N ALA A 480 26.20 -0.11 -16.12
CA ALA A 480 26.82 0.24 -14.83
C ALA A 480 27.07 1.75 -14.77
N VAL A 481 26.67 2.36 -13.66
CA VAL A 481 26.88 3.79 -13.37
C VAL A 481 27.81 3.93 -12.18
N PRO A 482 29.13 3.82 -12.38
CA PRO A 482 30.08 3.94 -11.29
C PRO A 482 29.99 5.33 -10.61
N PRO A 483 30.45 5.45 -9.35
CA PRO A 483 30.37 6.70 -8.59
C PRO A 483 30.98 7.91 -9.31
N SER A 484 32.00 7.70 -10.14
CA SER A 484 32.63 8.77 -10.93
C SER A 484 31.73 9.35 -12.02
N ILE A 485 30.79 8.58 -12.57
CA ILE A 485 29.78 9.08 -13.51
C ILE A 485 28.69 9.82 -12.75
N MET A 486 28.19 9.25 -11.66
CA MET A 486 27.21 9.90 -10.79
C MET A 486 27.72 11.27 -10.29
N GLN A 487 28.98 11.34 -9.87
CA GLN A 487 29.60 12.58 -9.43
C GLN A 487 29.64 13.63 -10.54
N LYS A 488 29.96 13.23 -11.79
CA LYS A 488 29.91 14.14 -12.94
C LYS A 488 28.51 14.68 -13.18
N TRP A 489 27.47 13.84 -13.09
CA TRP A 489 26.09 14.31 -13.22
C TRP A 489 25.74 15.34 -12.14
N VAL A 490 26.14 15.09 -10.89
CA VAL A 490 25.97 16.03 -9.78
C VAL A 490 26.74 17.33 -9.99
N GLU A 491 27.97 17.27 -10.51
CA GLU A 491 28.80 18.45 -10.77
C GLU A 491 28.29 19.28 -11.95
N ASN A 492 27.83 18.63 -13.02
CA ASN A 492 27.34 19.28 -14.24
C ASN A 492 25.93 19.87 -14.11
N ALA A 493 25.12 19.33 -13.20
CA ALA A 493 23.76 19.82 -12.99
C ALA A 493 23.70 21.35 -12.78
N PRO A 494 22.64 22.02 -13.24
CA PRO A 494 22.52 23.46 -13.11
C PRO A 494 22.49 23.89 -11.63
N ASN A 495 23.10 25.04 -11.34
CA ASN A 495 23.11 25.59 -9.99
C ASN A 495 21.83 26.40 -9.76
N GLU A 496 20.85 25.75 -9.15
CA GLU A 496 19.53 26.30 -8.87
C GLU A 496 19.34 26.55 -7.36
N ASP A 497 18.41 27.43 -7.01
CA ASP A 497 18.12 27.81 -5.62
C ASP A 497 17.28 26.74 -4.90
N LEU A 498 17.93 25.61 -4.58
CA LEU A 498 17.35 24.53 -3.79
C LEU A 498 17.45 24.86 -2.29
N HIS A 499 16.32 24.86 -1.59
CA HIS A 499 16.27 25.12 -0.15
C HIS A 499 15.12 24.37 0.53
N LEU A 500 15.16 24.26 1.86
CA LEU A 500 14.08 23.66 2.64
C LEU A 500 12.77 24.46 2.48
N PRO A 501 11.60 23.81 2.63
CA PRO A 501 10.32 24.50 2.57
C PRO A 501 10.19 25.54 3.69
N LYS A 502 9.32 26.54 3.47
CA LYS A 502 8.92 27.50 4.49
C LYS A 502 7.81 26.87 5.35
N PRO A 503 7.63 27.29 6.62
CA PRO A 503 6.55 26.80 7.48
C PRO A 503 5.18 26.92 6.82
N ASN A 504 4.37 25.88 6.93
CA ASN A 504 3.05 25.81 6.30
C ASN A 504 2.01 26.62 7.10
N ILE A 505 1.63 27.77 6.56
CA ILE A 505 0.66 28.68 7.17
C ILE A 505 -0.79 28.20 7.13
N PHE A 506 -1.09 27.10 6.44
CA PHE A 506 -2.46 26.60 6.28
C PHE A 506 -2.84 25.53 7.29
N ILE A 507 -1.92 25.09 8.16
CA ILE A 507 -2.20 24.04 9.15
C ILE A 507 -3.31 24.52 10.09
N PRO A 508 -4.39 23.74 10.27
CA PRO A 508 -5.56 24.22 10.96
C PRO A 508 -5.26 24.25 12.46
N THR A 509 -5.38 25.42 13.07
CA THR A 509 -5.13 25.64 14.51
C THR A 509 -6.42 25.64 15.33
N ASP A 510 -7.54 26.04 14.72
CA ASP A 510 -8.86 26.00 15.31
C ASP A 510 -9.71 24.89 14.68
N LEU A 511 -10.00 23.87 15.49
CA LEU A 511 -10.83 22.72 15.12
C LEU A 511 -12.14 22.70 15.93
N SER A 512 -12.51 23.83 16.52
CA SER A 512 -13.75 23.95 17.27
C SER A 512 -14.97 23.83 16.35
N LEU A 513 -15.98 23.09 16.82
CA LEU A 513 -17.24 22.95 16.11
C LEU A 513 -18.12 24.17 16.40
N LYS A 514 -18.68 24.75 15.35
CA LYS A 514 -19.68 25.83 15.50
C LYS A 514 -21.00 25.24 15.99
N ASN A 515 -21.61 25.90 16.98
CA ASN A 515 -22.96 25.58 17.40
C ASN A 515 -23.96 25.97 16.32
N VAL A 516 -24.82 25.03 15.93
CA VAL A 516 -25.86 25.23 14.94
C VAL A 516 -27.21 25.05 15.63
N GLU A 517 -27.97 26.12 15.75
CA GLU A 517 -29.31 26.10 16.35
C GLU A 517 -30.36 25.54 15.37
N GLU A 518 -30.20 25.80 14.07
CA GLU A 518 -31.11 25.35 13.02
C GLU A 518 -30.77 23.95 12.50
N LYS A 519 -31.61 22.97 12.83
CA LYS A 519 -31.50 21.59 12.32
C LYS A 519 -32.30 21.43 11.02
N THR A 520 -31.73 21.85 9.90
CA THR A 520 -32.34 21.64 8.57
C THR A 520 -31.90 20.33 7.92
N SER A 521 -32.84 19.49 7.48
CA SER A 521 -32.52 18.20 6.83
C SER A 521 -31.94 18.37 5.41
N PHE A 522 -32.32 19.43 4.70
CA PHE A 522 -31.92 19.71 3.32
C PHE A 522 -31.25 21.08 3.19
N PRO A 523 -30.42 21.32 2.15
CA PRO A 523 -29.86 22.64 1.90
C PRO A 523 -30.94 23.68 1.68
N CYS A 524 -30.81 24.82 2.35
CA CYS A 524 -31.66 25.98 2.17
C CYS A 524 -31.01 26.98 1.22
N MET A 525 -31.82 27.67 0.42
CA MET A 525 -31.33 28.71 -0.47
C MET A 525 -31.22 30.02 0.30
N LEU A 526 -29.99 30.49 0.55
CA LEU A 526 -29.75 31.75 1.27
C LEU A 526 -29.74 32.96 0.34
N ARG A 527 -29.34 32.77 -0.92
CA ARG A 527 -29.24 33.86 -1.90
C ARG A 527 -29.73 33.40 -3.26
N LYS A 528 -30.63 34.18 -3.86
CA LYS A 528 -31.06 34.03 -5.25
C LYS A 528 -30.97 35.38 -5.95
N THR A 529 -30.03 35.50 -6.86
CA THR A 529 -29.85 36.69 -7.71
C THR A 529 -29.80 36.26 -9.17
N LEU A 530 -29.74 37.23 -10.09
CA LEU A 530 -29.50 36.94 -11.52
C LEU A 530 -28.11 36.30 -11.74
N PHE A 531 -27.13 36.58 -10.88
CA PHE A 531 -25.74 36.15 -11.05
C PHE A 531 -25.34 34.93 -10.20
N SER A 532 -26.05 34.63 -9.12
CA SER A 532 -25.68 33.54 -8.22
C SER A 532 -26.85 32.94 -7.45
N ARG A 533 -26.70 31.65 -7.16
CA ARG A 533 -27.54 30.90 -6.21
C ARG A 533 -26.64 30.33 -5.13
N LEU A 534 -26.89 30.70 -3.87
CA LEU A 534 -26.16 30.17 -2.72
C LEU A 534 -27.07 29.22 -1.96
N TRP A 535 -26.62 27.97 -1.86
CA TRP A 535 -27.23 26.93 -1.03
C TRP A 535 -26.34 26.68 0.17
N TYR A 536 -26.96 26.53 1.34
CA TYR A 536 -26.26 26.28 2.58
C TYR A 536 -26.96 25.18 3.35
N LYS A 537 -26.17 24.30 3.96
CA LYS A 537 -26.63 23.33 4.94
C LYS A 537 -25.55 23.23 6.02
N PRO A 538 -25.86 23.54 7.29
CA PRO A 538 -24.93 23.24 8.36
C PRO A 538 -24.76 21.72 8.52
N ASP A 539 -23.60 21.28 8.99
CA ASP A 539 -23.41 19.87 9.35
C ASP A 539 -24.22 19.54 10.60
N THR A 540 -25.14 18.59 10.46
CA THR A 540 -25.99 18.09 11.55
C THR A 540 -25.78 16.60 11.81
N MET A 541 -24.82 15.96 11.13
CA MET A 541 -24.65 14.50 11.12
C MET A 541 -23.24 14.07 11.50
N PHE A 542 -22.22 14.70 10.91
CA PHE A 542 -20.84 14.22 11.03
C PHE A 542 -20.08 14.89 12.18
N PHE A 543 -20.45 16.13 12.52
CA PHE A 543 -19.85 16.94 13.57
C PHE A 543 -18.32 17.00 13.42
N THR A 544 -17.86 17.30 12.21
CA THR A 544 -16.43 17.41 11.89
C THR A 544 -16.05 18.87 11.61
N PRO A 545 -14.79 19.29 11.88
CA PRO A 545 -14.29 20.63 11.57
C PRO A 545 -13.98 20.77 10.08
N LYS A 546 -14.93 20.39 9.22
CA LYS A 546 -14.81 20.41 7.77
C LYS A 546 -15.96 21.18 7.15
N VAL A 547 -15.67 21.81 6.01
CA VAL A 547 -16.68 22.42 5.15
C VAL A 547 -16.53 21.86 3.74
N PHE A 548 -17.65 21.55 3.11
CA PHE A 548 -17.68 21.19 1.69
C PHE A 548 -18.19 22.37 0.88
N ILE A 549 -17.32 22.96 0.06
CA ILE A 549 -17.66 24.08 -0.82
C ILE A 549 -17.68 23.57 -2.25
N LYS A 550 -18.85 23.64 -2.89
CA LYS A 550 -19.02 23.37 -4.31
C LYS A 550 -19.42 24.65 -5.03
N MET A 551 -18.61 25.05 -6.00
CA MET A 551 -18.91 26.16 -6.90
C MET A 551 -19.13 25.62 -8.30
N ASP A 552 -20.23 26.04 -8.93
CA ASP A 552 -20.60 25.66 -10.29
C ASP A 552 -20.74 26.94 -11.13
N PHE A 553 -19.94 27.04 -12.19
CA PHE A 553 -19.86 28.22 -13.06
C PHE A 553 -20.55 27.92 -14.39
N HIS A 554 -21.70 28.55 -14.61
CA HIS A 554 -22.49 28.32 -15.82
C HIS A 554 -22.04 29.26 -16.93
N CYS A 555 -21.21 28.76 -17.84
CA CYS A 555 -20.73 29.49 -19.02
C CYS A 555 -21.14 28.75 -20.30
N PRO A 556 -22.19 29.16 -21.03
CA PRO A 556 -22.63 28.48 -22.25
C PRO A 556 -21.54 28.38 -23.34
N LEU A 557 -20.59 29.31 -23.34
CA LEU A 557 -19.49 29.35 -24.31
C LEU A 557 -18.40 28.31 -24.01
N SER A 558 -18.31 27.76 -22.80
CA SER A 558 -17.24 26.82 -22.45
C SER A 558 -17.38 25.47 -23.16
N ASN A 559 -18.58 25.13 -23.63
CA ASN A 559 -18.87 23.86 -24.29
C ASN A 559 -19.78 24.03 -25.53
N SER A 560 -19.72 25.20 -26.18
CA SER A 560 -20.54 25.49 -27.38
C SER A 560 -20.06 24.79 -28.65
N SER A 561 -18.81 24.37 -28.69
CA SER A 561 -18.19 23.61 -29.78
C SER A 561 -17.11 22.68 -29.23
N PRO A 562 -16.70 21.64 -29.99
CA PRO A 562 -15.56 20.79 -29.60
C PRO A 562 -14.30 21.61 -29.31
N GLU A 563 -14.02 22.64 -30.12
CA GLU A 563 -12.90 23.56 -29.88
C GLU A 563 -13.03 24.30 -28.55
N SER A 564 -14.21 24.85 -28.25
CA SER A 564 -14.45 25.57 -26.99
C SER A 564 -14.28 24.65 -25.77
N SER A 565 -14.72 23.39 -25.89
CA SER A 565 -14.55 22.36 -24.85
C SER A 565 -13.07 22.07 -24.60
N VAL A 566 -12.27 21.92 -25.66
CA VAL A 566 -10.82 21.67 -25.53
C VAL A 566 -10.12 22.89 -24.94
N LEU A 567 -10.43 24.10 -25.41
CA LEU A 567 -9.84 25.33 -24.86
C LEU A 567 -10.19 25.52 -23.37
N THR A 568 -11.40 25.16 -22.96
CA THR A 568 -11.80 25.17 -21.55
C THR A 568 -11.01 24.15 -20.73
N ASP A 569 -10.83 22.92 -21.22
CA ASP A 569 -10.01 21.91 -20.56
C ASP A 569 -8.55 22.38 -20.44
N VAL A 570 -7.95 22.92 -21.50
CA VAL A 570 -6.60 23.50 -21.47
C VAL A 570 -6.50 24.64 -20.46
N PHE A 571 -7.45 25.57 -20.46
CA PHE A 571 -7.47 26.68 -19.51
C PHE A 571 -7.56 26.19 -18.06
N THR A 572 -8.46 25.24 -17.76
CA THR A 572 -8.61 24.71 -16.40
C THR A 572 -7.37 23.96 -15.93
N ARG A 573 -6.69 23.23 -16.81
CA ARG A 573 -5.41 22.55 -16.51
C ARG A 573 -4.28 23.54 -16.28
N LEU A 574 -4.15 24.57 -17.10
CA LEU A 574 -3.14 25.63 -16.90
C LEU A 574 -3.41 26.44 -15.64
N LEU A 575 -4.67 26.72 -15.32
CA LEU A 575 -5.04 27.38 -14.07
C LEU A 575 -4.69 26.50 -12.87
N MET A 576 -4.97 25.19 -12.94
CA MET A 576 -4.56 24.23 -11.91
C MET A 576 -3.04 24.16 -11.76
N ASP A 577 -2.32 24.14 -12.88
CA ASP A 577 -0.86 24.10 -12.86
C ASP A 577 -0.26 25.39 -12.27
N TYR A 578 -0.82 26.55 -12.60
CA TYR A 578 -0.45 27.84 -12.01
C TYR A 578 -0.75 27.90 -10.51
N LEU A 579 -1.89 27.34 -10.10
CA LEU A 579 -2.29 27.32 -8.69
C LEU A 579 -1.52 26.28 -7.89
N ASN A 580 -0.95 25.23 -8.48
CA ASN A 580 -0.24 24.16 -7.75
C ASN A 580 0.82 24.68 -6.78
N ASP A 581 1.54 25.75 -7.14
CA ASP A 581 2.54 26.41 -6.30
C ASP A 581 1.95 26.91 -4.96
N TYR A 582 0.66 27.26 -4.95
CA TYR A 582 -0.11 27.68 -3.76
C TYR A 582 -1.02 26.57 -3.21
N ASP A 583 -1.50 25.67 -4.07
CA ASP A 583 -2.57 24.71 -3.81
C ASP A 583 -2.08 23.45 -3.09
N ARG A 584 -0.79 23.05 -3.22
CA ARG A 584 -0.29 21.91 -2.43
C ARG A 584 -0.14 22.28 -0.95
N TYR A 585 0.23 23.52 -0.60
CA TYR A 585 0.18 24.00 0.78
C TYR A 585 -1.23 23.88 1.40
N MET A 586 -2.28 24.07 0.60
CA MET A 586 -3.69 23.85 1.00
C MET A 586 -4.08 22.36 1.05
N LYS A 587 -3.67 21.55 0.06
CA LYS A 587 -4.00 20.12 -0.07
C LYS A 587 -3.39 19.25 1.04
N THR A 588 -2.24 19.63 1.61
CA THR A 588 -1.62 18.87 2.71
C THR A 588 -2.47 18.90 3.99
N ILE A 589 -3.41 19.83 4.12
CA ILE A 589 -4.26 20.02 5.30
C ILE A 589 -5.72 19.67 5.03
N VAL A 590 -6.23 20.06 3.87
CA VAL A 590 -7.61 19.80 3.49
C VAL A 590 -7.64 18.46 2.77
N GLY A 591 -7.75 17.37 3.54
CA GLY A 591 -7.87 16.01 3.01
C GLY A 591 -8.70 15.98 1.72
N ARG A 592 -8.02 15.79 0.59
CA ARG A 592 -8.58 15.83 -0.77
C ARG A 592 -9.44 17.07 -1.08
N GLY A 593 -8.80 18.23 -1.23
CA GLY A 593 -9.25 19.24 -2.18
C GLY A 593 -9.18 18.70 -3.63
N ARG A 594 -10.12 17.83 -4.03
CA ARG A 594 -10.32 17.47 -5.44
C ARG A 594 -11.16 18.56 -6.09
N GLY A 595 -10.52 19.66 -6.45
CA GLY A 595 -11.08 20.56 -7.46
C GLY A 595 -11.06 19.86 -8.81
N ARG A 596 -12.08 19.05 -9.13
CA ARG A 596 -12.37 18.74 -10.54
C ARG A 596 -13.14 19.94 -11.08
N TRP A 597 -12.45 20.78 -11.84
CA TRP A 597 -13.11 21.67 -12.78
C TRP A 597 -13.45 20.77 -13.97
N SER A 598 -14.69 20.29 -13.98
CA SER A 598 -15.24 19.52 -15.11
C SER A 598 -15.90 20.45 -16.10
#